data_AF-Q2LTX3-F1
#
_entry.id   AF-Q2LTX3-F1
#
_cell.length_a   1.000
_cell.length_b   1.000
_cell.length_c   1.000
_cell.angle_alpha   90.00
_cell.angle_beta   90.00
_cell.angle_gamma   90.00
#
_symmetry.space_group_name_H-M   'P 1'
#
loop_
_entity.id
_entity.type
_entity.pdbx_description
1 polymer ?
#
loop_
_entity_poly.entity_id
_entity_poly.type
_entity_poly.pdbx_seq_one_letter_code
_entity_poly.pdbx_strand_id
1 'polypeptide(L)'
;MTFEDASRKYELPLKVFHRLRELGLVKGDPLADGDIHAVEIVRAVYGDRVLLRAQLAKFDRATREDLVRTAELAKWERYVINRYRNHVTRDCGKLYVKQVADEIKRYYGVEKTSEVITRIYRLRKRAYNELRRRAK
;
A
#
# COMPACT_ATOMS: atom_id res chain seq x y z
N MET A 1 20.69 -7.89 -13.70
CA MET A 1 19.30 -7.59 -14.13
C MET A 1 18.71 -6.61 -13.12
N THR A 2 18.30 -5.40 -13.55
CA THR A 2 17.73 -4.41 -12.62
C THR A 2 16.37 -4.85 -12.10
N PHE A 3 15.85 -4.19 -11.06
CA PHE A 3 14.49 -4.44 -10.58
C PHE A 3 13.43 -4.14 -11.64
N GLU A 4 13.62 -3.12 -12.47
CA GLU A 4 12.73 -2.80 -13.59
C GLU A 4 12.73 -3.90 -14.66
N ASP A 5 13.90 -4.45 -14.98
CA ASP A 5 14.02 -5.56 -15.92
C ASP A 5 13.38 -6.84 -15.36
N ALA A 6 13.65 -7.14 -14.09
CA ALA A 6 13.11 -8.30 -13.41
C ALA A 6 11.58 -8.21 -13.25
N SER A 7 11.05 -7.02 -12.96
CA SER A 7 9.61 -6.78 -12.86
C SER A 7 8.89 -7.10 -14.16
N ARG A 8 9.47 -6.71 -15.29
CA ARG A 8 8.95 -7.05 -16.63
C ARG A 8 9.09 -8.55 -16.92
N LYS A 9 10.26 -9.14 -16.66
CA LYS A 9 10.55 -10.54 -16.96
C LYS A 9 9.70 -11.53 -16.16
N TYR A 10 9.51 -11.27 -14.87
CA TYR A 10 8.82 -12.19 -13.96
C TYR A 10 7.35 -11.82 -13.71
N GLU A 11 6.86 -10.73 -14.34
CA GLU A 11 5.50 -10.21 -14.19
C GLU A 11 5.12 -9.92 -12.72
N LEU A 12 6.12 -9.58 -11.92
CA LEU A 12 5.96 -9.20 -10.52
C LEU A 12 5.98 -7.67 -10.39
N PRO A 13 5.08 -7.06 -9.60
CA PRO A 13 5.13 -5.63 -9.37
C PRO A 13 6.46 -5.18 -8.74
N LEU A 14 6.99 -4.03 -9.15
CA LEU A 14 8.26 -3.48 -8.65
C LEU A 14 8.34 -3.42 -7.11
N LYS A 15 7.21 -3.11 -6.46
CA LYS A 15 7.08 -3.11 -4.99
C LYS A 15 7.45 -4.45 -4.33
N VAL A 16 7.31 -5.57 -5.03
CA VAL A 16 7.68 -6.91 -4.53
C VAL A 16 9.21 -6.99 -4.41
N PHE A 17 9.97 -6.57 -5.41
CA PHE A 17 11.44 -6.59 -5.37
C PHE A 17 12.02 -5.71 -4.27
N HIS A 18 11.50 -4.49 -4.12
CA HIS A 18 11.88 -3.64 -2.99
C HIS A 18 11.58 -4.31 -1.65
N ARG A 19 10.44 -5.01 -1.54
CA ARG A 19 10.10 -5.73 -0.32
C ARG A 19 11.03 -6.93 -0.06
N LEU A 20 11.44 -7.66 -1.09
CA LEU A 20 12.41 -8.76 -0.94
C LEU A 20 13.77 -8.24 -0.46
N ARG A 21 14.21 -7.08 -0.97
CA ARG A 21 15.42 -6.41 -0.50
C ARG A 21 15.31 -5.96 0.95
N GLU A 22 14.19 -5.34 1.34
CA GLU A 22 13.93 -4.97 2.76
C GLU A 22 13.95 -6.17 3.70
N LEU A 23 13.58 -7.35 3.22
CA LEU A 23 13.60 -8.61 3.98
C LEU A 23 14.97 -9.32 3.94
N GLY A 24 15.96 -8.80 3.21
CA GLY A 24 17.27 -9.42 3.03
C GLY A 24 17.26 -10.68 2.17
N LEU A 25 16.15 -10.97 1.47
CA LEU A 25 16.03 -12.14 0.58
C LEU A 25 16.69 -11.92 -0.78
N VAL A 26 16.95 -10.65 -1.12
CA VAL A 26 17.63 -10.20 -2.32
C VAL A 26 18.69 -9.19 -1.91
N LYS A 27 19.91 -9.31 -2.43
CA LYS A 27 21.05 -8.50 -2.00
C LYS A 27 20.97 -7.05 -2.47
N GLY A 28 20.50 -6.82 -3.69
CA GLY A 28 20.55 -5.48 -4.26
C GLY A 28 19.84 -5.32 -5.58
N ASP A 29 19.94 -4.12 -6.12
CA ASP A 29 19.53 -3.74 -7.46
C ASP A 29 20.78 -3.19 -8.16
N PRO A 30 21.38 -3.90 -9.14
CA PRO A 30 20.84 -5.07 -9.83
C PRO A 30 20.83 -6.37 -9.00
N LEU A 31 19.94 -7.30 -9.37
CA LEU A 31 19.90 -8.66 -8.82
C LEU A 31 21.22 -9.39 -9.05
N ALA A 32 21.74 -10.01 -7.99
CA ALA A 32 22.84 -10.95 -8.06
C ALA A 32 22.35 -12.34 -8.51
N ASP A 33 23.24 -13.19 -9.03
CA ASP A 33 22.85 -14.52 -9.53
C ASP A 33 22.16 -15.37 -8.45
N GLY A 34 22.62 -15.28 -7.21
CA GLY A 34 22.00 -15.97 -6.06
C GLY A 34 20.60 -15.45 -5.69
N ASP A 35 20.21 -14.24 -6.13
CA ASP A 35 18.89 -13.66 -5.86
C ASP A 35 17.81 -14.24 -6.79
N ILE A 36 18.22 -14.78 -7.95
CA ILE A 36 17.30 -15.26 -9.00
C ILE A 36 16.38 -16.37 -8.45
N HIS A 37 16.95 -17.32 -7.70
CA HIS A 37 16.18 -18.43 -7.16
C HIS A 37 15.08 -17.96 -6.18
N ALA A 38 15.39 -16.97 -5.34
CA ALA A 38 14.40 -16.40 -4.42
C ALA A 38 13.25 -15.69 -5.17
N VAL A 39 13.58 -14.97 -6.25
CA VAL A 39 12.58 -14.32 -7.12
C VAL A 39 11.70 -15.36 -7.82
N GLU A 40 12.26 -16.46 -8.29
CA GLU A 40 11.52 -17.52 -8.97
C GLU A 40 10.53 -18.23 -8.04
N ILE A 41 10.92 -18.49 -6.79
CA ILE A 41 10.00 -19.03 -5.78
C ILE A 41 8.84 -18.07 -5.56
N VAL A 42 9.13 -16.77 -5.36
CA VAL A 42 8.10 -15.75 -5.13
C VAL A 42 7.15 -15.67 -6.32
N ARG A 43 7.68 -15.68 -7.55
CA ARG A 43 6.87 -15.70 -8.77
C ARG A 43 5.93 -16.89 -8.81
N ALA A 44 6.42 -18.10 -8.52
CA ALA A 44 5.63 -19.32 -8.60
C ALA A 44 4.42 -19.31 -7.64
N VAL A 45 4.54 -18.61 -6.51
CA VAL A 45 3.47 -18.52 -5.50
C VAL A 45 2.68 -17.21 -5.54
N TYR A 46 3.06 -16.26 -6.40
CA TYR A 46 2.47 -14.92 -6.38
C TYR A 46 1.04 -14.95 -6.91
N GLY A 47 0.09 -14.54 -6.07
CA GLY A 47 -1.33 -14.57 -6.42
C GLY A 47 -1.97 -15.97 -6.33
N ASP A 48 -1.23 -16.99 -5.86
CA ASP A 48 -1.83 -18.30 -5.60
C ASP A 48 -2.95 -18.19 -4.56
N ARG A 49 -4.14 -18.68 -4.91
CA ARG A 49 -5.34 -18.48 -4.11
C ARG A 49 -5.30 -19.27 -2.80
N VAL A 50 -4.65 -20.43 -2.78
CA VAL A 50 -4.58 -21.28 -1.58
C VAL A 50 -3.63 -20.65 -0.57
N LEU A 51 -2.44 -20.26 -1.02
CA LEU A 51 -1.44 -19.61 -0.17
C LEU A 51 -1.91 -18.22 0.30
N LEU A 52 -2.56 -17.44 -0.57
CA LEU A 52 -3.11 -16.14 -0.19
C LEU A 52 -4.19 -16.28 0.90
N ARG A 53 -5.08 -17.28 0.79
CA ARG A 53 -6.09 -17.55 1.82
C ARG A 53 -5.45 -17.98 3.13
N ALA A 54 -4.43 -18.84 3.09
CA ALA A 54 -3.69 -19.26 4.27
C ALA A 54 -2.97 -18.09 4.96
N GLN A 55 -2.37 -17.18 4.19
CA GLN A 55 -1.76 -15.95 4.70
C GLN A 55 -2.80 -15.03 5.35
N LEU A 56 -3.94 -14.81 4.68
CA LEU A 56 -5.01 -13.96 5.19
C LEU A 56 -5.64 -14.54 6.47
N ALA A 57 -5.72 -15.86 6.61
CA ALA A 57 -6.28 -16.54 7.78
C ALA A 57 -5.53 -16.24 9.09
N LYS A 58 -4.28 -15.76 9.02
CA LYS A 58 -3.52 -15.33 10.20
C LYS A 58 -4.03 -14.01 10.82
N PHE A 59 -4.90 -13.31 10.12
CA PHE A 59 -5.44 -12.01 10.55
C PHE A 59 -6.93 -12.11 10.91
N ASP A 60 -7.37 -11.23 11.80
CA ASP A 60 -8.78 -11.10 12.12
C ASP A 60 -9.62 -10.65 10.90
N ARG A 61 -10.95 -10.70 11.03
CA ARG A 61 -11.86 -10.29 9.94
C ARG A 61 -11.64 -8.84 9.53
N ALA A 62 -11.47 -7.94 10.50
CA ALA A 62 -11.34 -6.51 10.24
C ALA A 62 -10.08 -6.20 9.41
N THR A 63 -8.95 -6.82 9.75
CA THR A 63 -7.67 -6.68 9.06
C THR A 63 -7.72 -7.28 7.66
N ARG A 64 -8.34 -8.45 7.48
CA ARG A 64 -8.54 -9.05 6.15
C ARG A 64 -9.33 -8.12 5.23
N GLU A 65 -10.42 -7.56 5.72
CA GLU A 65 -11.21 -6.60 4.94
C GLU A 65 -10.43 -5.32 4.62
N ASP A 66 -9.62 -4.81 5.55
CA ASP A 66 -8.80 -3.62 5.31
C ASP A 66 -7.69 -3.87 4.28
N LEU A 67 -7.03 -5.04 4.33
CA LEU A 67 -6.05 -5.46 3.33
C LEU A 67 -6.66 -5.49 1.92
N VAL A 68 -7.85 -6.09 1.76
CA VAL A 68 -8.55 -6.13 0.46
C VAL A 68 -8.92 -4.72 -0.01
N ARG A 69 -9.47 -3.88 0.88
CA ARG A 69 -9.88 -2.52 0.51
C ARG A 69 -8.67 -1.66 0.12
N THR A 70 -7.51 -1.88 0.72
CA THR A 70 -6.33 -1.02 0.55
C THR A 70 -5.24 -1.61 -0.34
N ALA A 71 -5.46 -2.79 -0.95
CA ALA A 71 -4.47 -3.52 -1.73
C ALA A 71 -3.82 -2.71 -2.87
N GLU A 72 -4.60 -1.84 -3.51
CA GLU A 72 -4.17 -1.00 -4.63
C GLU A 72 -3.60 0.35 -4.20
N LEU A 73 -3.70 0.70 -2.91
CA LEU A 73 -3.33 2.02 -2.43
C LEU A 73 -1.83 2.11 -2.11
N ALA A 74 -1.21 3.19 -2.57
CA ALA A 74 0.14 3.55 -2.17
C ALA A 74 0.21 3.82 -0.66
N LYS A 75 1.43 3.79 -0.09
CA LYS A 75 1.65 3.99 1.35
C LYS A 75 1.05 5.31 1.86
N TRP A 76 1.25 6.39 1.11
CA TRP A 76 0.71 7.71 1.45
C TRP A 76 -0.81 7.76 1.33
N GLU A 77 -1.42 7.05 0.39
CA GLU A 77 -2.88 6.99 0.22
C GLU A 77 -3.55 6.24 1.38
N ARG A 78 -2.93 5.15 1.83
CA ARG A 78 -3.37 4.43 3.05
C ARG A 78 -3.32 5.34 4.27
N TYR A 79 -2.25 6.15 4.39
CA TYR A 79 -2.16 7.16 5.44
C TYR A 79 -3.32 8.16 5.37
N VAL A 80 -3.62 8.72 4.20
CA VAL A 80 -4.74 9.67 4.03
C VAL A 80 -6.05 9.08 4.53
N ILE A 81 -6.38 7.85 4.11
CA ILE A 81 -7.62 7.18 4.54
C ILE A 81 -7.64 7.02 6.07
N ASN A 82 -6.57 6.49 6.66
CA ASN A 82 -6.49 6.27 8.10
C ASN A 82 -6.52 7.59 8.89
N ARG A 83 -5.87 8.64 8.37
CA ARG A 83 -5.85 9.97 8.97
C ARG A 83 -7.24 10.57 9.06
N TYR A 84 -8.04 10.48 8.00
CA TYR A 84 -9.44 10.93 8.01
C TYR A 84 -10.35 10.05 8.88
N ARG A 85 -10.17 8.72 8.84
CA ARG A 85 -10.92 7.80 9.69
C ARG A 85 -10.72 8.14 11.17
N ASN A 86 -9.46 8.24 11.60
CA ASN A 86 -9.09 8.52 12.99
C ASN A 86 -9.51 9.93 13.43
N HIS A 87 -9.51 10.90 12.52
CA HIS A 87 -9.92 12.27 12.83
C HIS A 87 -11.40 12.35 13.20
N VAL A 88 -12.26 11.67 12.44
CA VAL A 88 -13.71 11.62 12.71
C VAL A 88 -13.99 10.93 14.04
N THR A 89 -13.27 9.86 14.37
CA THR A 89 -13.46 9.13 15.63
C THR A 89 -13.04 9.93 16.87
N ARG A 90 -12.17 10.94 16.74
CA ARG A 90 -11.63 11.72 17.86
C ARG A 90 -12.29 13.09 18.06
N ASP A 91 -13.33 13.40 17.28
CA ASP A 91 -14.09 14.66 17.33
C ASP A 91 -13.22 15.95 17.31
N CYS A 92 -12.11 15.91 16.57
CA CYS A 92 -11.10 16.98 16.57
C CYS A 92 -11.43 18.16 15.63
N GLY A 93 -12.71 18.50 15.44
CA GLY A 93 -13.16 19.56 14.53
C GLY A 93 -12.92 19.24 13.04
N LYS A 94 -12.59 20.24 12.21
CA LYS A 94 -12.43 20.07 10.74
C LYS A 94 -10.97 19.79 10.36
N LEU A 95 -10.72 18.68 9.66
CA LEU A 95 -9.42 18.39 9.03
C LEU A 95 -9.40 18.88 7.58
N TYR A 96 -8.55 19.86 7.28
CA TYR A 96 -8.44 20.45 5.95
C TYR A 96 -7.55 19.60 5.03
N VAL A 97 -7.90 19.54 3.75
CA VAL A 97 -7.09 18.83 2.73
C VAL A 97 -5.69 19.41 2.63
N LYS A 98 -5.55 20.73 2.77
CA LYS A 98 -4.23 21.40 2.78
C LYS A 98 -3.31 20.84 3.87
N GLN A 99 -3.82 20.67 5.08
CA GLN A 99 -3.05 20.09 6.19
C GLN A 99 -2.59 18.67 5.87
N VAL A 100 -3.49 17.84 5.34
CA VAL A 100 -3.14 16.46 4.94
C VAL A 100 -2.11 16.47 3.81
N ALA A 101 -2.22 17.38 2.84
CA ALA A 101 -1.22 17.52 1.77
C ALA A 101 0.15 17.96 2.32
N ASP A 102 0.18 18.81 3.34
CA ASP A 102 1.39 19.20 4.06
C ASP A 102 2.04 18.00 4.78
N GLU A 103 1.23 17.20 5.48
CA GLU A 103 1.65 15.93 6.10
C GLU A 103 2.22 14.95 5.05
N ILE A 104 1.55 14.82 3.91
CA ILE A 104 1.97 13.92 2.82
C ILE A 104 3.32 14.33 2.22
N LYS A 105 3.53 15.62 1.94
CA LYS A 105 4.82 16.11 1.49
C LYS A 105 5.92 15.84 2.51
N ARG A 106 5.63 16.09 3.81
CA ARG A 106 6.61 15.93 4.88
C ARG A 106 7.00 14.48 5.13
N TYR A 107 6.03 13.56 5.18
CA TYR A 107 6.28 12.17 5.60
C TYR A 107 6.61 11.22 4.45
N TYR A 108 6.17 11.54 3.23
CA TYR A 108 6.30 10.67 2.07
C TYR A 108 7.05 11.30 0.90
N GLY A 109 7.44 12.59 0.99
CA GLY A 109 8.15 13.29 -0.08
C GLY A 109 7.29 13.52 -1.34
N VAL A 110 5.97 13.31 -1.26
CA VAL A 110 5.07 13.47 -2.42
C VAL A 110 4.72 14.94 -2.58
N GLU A 111 5.02 15.50 -3.75
CA GLU A 111 4.79 16.91 -4.03
C GLU A 111 3.29 17.29 -4.10
N LYS A 112 3.00 18.54 -3.77
CA LYS A 112 1.62 19.07 -3.67
C LYS A 112 1.08 19.50 -5.03
N THR A 113 0.99 18.55 -5.96
CA THR A 113 0.41 18.80 -7.28
C THR A 113 -1.12 18.83 -7.21
N SER A 114 -1.76 19.44 -8.22
CA SER A 114 -3.22 19.44 -8.37
C SER A 114 -3.81 18.02 -8.40
N GLU A 115 -3.10 17.07 -9.00
CA GLU A 115 -3.46 15.65 -9.05
C GLU A 115 -3.46 15.02 -7.66
N VAL A 116 -2.40 15.23 -6.87
CA VAL A 116 -2.29 14.72 -5.50
C VAL A 116 -3.40 15.31 -4.64
N ILE A 117 -3.65 16.61 -4.74
CA ILE A 117 -4.75 17.27 -4.01
C ILE A 117 -6.10 16.66 -4.39
N THR A 118 -6.37 16.50 -5.68
CA THR A 118 -7.61 15.87 -6.18
C THR A 118 -7.75 14.43 -5.67
N ARG A 119 -6.64 13.69 -5.61
CA ARG A 119 -6.61 12.34 -5.09
C ARG A 119 -6.91 12.30 -3.59
N ILE A 120 -6.36 13.21 -2.79
CA ILE A 120 -6.67 13.35 -1.36
C ILE A 120 -8.17 13.60 -1.16
N TYR A 121 -8.79 14.46 -1.98
CA TYR A 121 -10.25 14.67 -1.92
C TYR A 121 -11.05 13.40 -2.15
N ARG A 122 -10.68 12.59 -3.15
CA ARG A 122 -11.35 11.31 -3.44
C ARG A 122 -11.18 10.32 -2.28
N LEU A 123 -9.97 10.21 -1.73
CA LEU A 123 -9.68 9.34 -0.59
C LEU A 123 -10.43 9.77 0.67
N ARG A 124 -10.56 11.07 0.93
CA ARG A 124 -11.40 11.60 2.01
C ARG A 124 -12.86 11.17 1.87
N LYS A 125 -13.44 11.36 0.68
CA LYS A 125 -14.83 10.96 0.40
C LYS A 125 -15.01 9.47 0.62
N ARG A 126 -14.06 8.66 0.17
CA ARG A 126 -14.03 7.21 0.39
C ARG A 126 -14.00 6.86 1.89
N ALA A 127 -13.10 7.47 2.66
CA ALA A 127 -12.99 7.23 4.10
C ALA A 127 -14.31 7.52 4.84
N TYR A 128 -14.96 8.65 4.53
CA TYR A 128 -16.24 9.02 5.15
C TYR A 128 -17.38 8.08 4.75
N ASN A 129 -17.44 7.65 3.48
CA ASN A 129 -18.43 6.66 3.04
C ASN A 129 -18.25 5.32 3.74
N GLU A 130 -17.01 4.89 3.97
CA GLU A 130 -16.71 3.65 4.68
C GLU A 130 -17.10 3.72 6.15
N LEU A 131 -16.85 4.84 6.84
CA LEU A 131 -17.33 5.06 8.21
C LEU A 131 -18.86 5.02 8.28
N ARG A 132 -19.55 5.70 7.36
CA ARG A 132 -21.01 5.71 7.31
C ARG A 132 -21.61 4.31 7.08
N ARG A 133 -20.94 3.45 6.32
CA ARG A 133 -21.35 2.05 6.12
C ARG A 133 -21.16 1.18 7.36
N ARG A 134 -20.23 1.52 8.26
CA ARG A 134 -20.00 0.79 9.51
C ARG A 134 -20.96 1.19 10.64
N ALA A 135 -21.52 2.40 10.55
CA ALA A 135 -22.49 2.93 11.51
C ALA A 135 -23.94 2.52 11.20
N LYS A 136 -24.19 1.87 10.06
CA LYS A 136 -25.47 1.25 9.69
C LYS A 136 -25.38 -0.24 9.99
#